data_AF-A0A7C0VZX2-F1
#
_entry.id   AF-A0A7C0VZX2-F1
#
_cell.length_a   1.000
_cell.length_b   1.000
_cell.length_c   1.000
_cell.angle_alpha   90.00
_cell.angle_beta   90.00
_cell.angle_gamma   90.00
#
_symmetry.space_group_name_H-M   'P 1'
#
loop_
_entity.id
_entity.type
_entity.pdbx_description
1 polymer ?
#
loop_
_entity_poly.entity_id
_entity_poly.type
_entity_poly.pdbx_seq_one_letter_code
_entity_poly.pdbx_strand_id
1 'polypeptide(L)'
;MFNILIMSQAQVRFATYDKPYAIIGLRGINETFPKYQDSSYLVDVLTLSVDDITEPEENKVLFSYIHALQILNFVEKYKNTIDLLIIHCNAGISRSPAVAASLSIIYNINDYHTYFFLYEPNIHVFSTLMSVYATYKRDILEGRIKFPDKPLIYNNKELQSEIANVSPIIRLDKNI
;
A
#
# COMPACT_ATOMS: atom_id res chain seq x y z
N MET A 1 2.67 -17.90 2.94
CA MET A 1 3.63 -16.83 3.28
C MET A 1 4.23 -16.37 1.96
N PHE A 2 4.12 -15.09 1.63
CA PHE A 2 4.51 -14.54 0.33
C PHE A 2 5.83 -13.76 0.45
N ASN A 3 6.56 -13.63 -0.65
CA ASN A 3 7.77 -12.78 -0.72
C ASN A 3 7.43 -11.40 -1.28
N ILE A 4 8.23 -10.38 -0.94
CA ILE A 4 8.10 -9.03 -1.51
C ILE A 4 9.24 -8.78 -2.50
N LEU A 5 8.89 -8.31 -3.71
CA LEU A 5 9.85 -7.86 -4.72
C LEU A 5 9.58 -6.39 -5.06
N ILE A 6 10.63 -5.57 -4.99
CA ILE A 6 10.57 -4.17 -5.41
C ILE A 6 11.04 -4.06 -6.85
N MET A 7 10.32 -3.26 -7.64
CA MET A 7 10.68 -2.97 -9.02
C MET A 7 10.46 -1.49 -9.35
N SER A 8 11.09 -1.05 -10.43
CA SER A 8 10.68 0.13 -11.18
C SER A 8 9.51 -0.17 -12.11
N GLN A 9 8.84 0.88 -12.59
CA GLN A 9 7.78 0.74 -13.58
C GLN A 9 8.29 0.11 -14.88
N ALA A 10 9.53 0.40 -15.29
CA ALA A 10 10.12 -0.20 -16.48
C ALA A 10 10.33 -1.72 -16.29
N GLN A 11 10.80 -2.14 -15.12
CA GLN A 11 11.05 -3.55 -14.82
C GLN A 11 9.75 -4.37 -14.79
N VAL A 12 8.69 -3.89 -14.12
CA VAL A 12 7.44 -4.64 -13.99
C VAL A 12 6.71 -4.86 -15.32
N ARG A 13 6.93 -3.98 -16.31
CA ARG A 13 6.36 -4.12 -17.67
C ARG A 13 6.83 -5.36 -18.42
N PHE A 14 8.06 -5.80 -18.14
CA PHE A 14 8.70 -6.87 -18.89
C PHE A 14 8.88 -8.14 -18.06
N ALA A 15 8.54 -8.10 -16.78
CA ALA A 15 8.70 -9.23 -15.89
C ALA A 15 7.60 -10.27 -16.08
N THR A 16 8.02 -11.53 -16.14
CA THR A 16 7.15 -12.71 -16.18
C THR A 16 7.35 -13.53 -14.92
N TYR A 17 6.27 -14.12 -14.42
CA TYR A 17 6.31 -14.95 -13.22
C TYR A 17 5.49 -16.23 -13.44
N ASP A 18 6.00 -17.33 -12.89
CA ASP A 18 5.50 -18.70 -13.05
C ASP A 18 4.76 -19.21 -11.79
N LYS A 19 4.42 -18.31 -10.88
CA LYS A 19 3.75 -18.59 -9.61
C LYS A 19 2.76 -17.47 -9.26
N PRO A 20 1.67 -17.75 -8.52
CA PRO A 20 0.66 -16.76 -8.16
C PRO A 20 1.26 -15.49 -7.57
N TYR A 21 0.94 -14.33 -8.15
CA TYR A 21 1.46 -13.05 -7.71
C TYR A 21 0.41 -11.95 -7.78
N ALA A 22 0.58 -10.94 -6.94
CA ALA A 22 -0.20 -9.71 -6.99
C ALA A 22 0.73 -8.50 -7.09
N ILE A 23 0.19 -7.39 -7.59
CA ILE A 23 0.95 -6.15 -7.81
C ILE A 23 0.34 -4.99 -7.01
N ILE A 24 1.19 -4.21 -6.37
CA ILE A 24 0.88 -2.86 -5.88
C ILE A 24 1.72 -1.86 -6.68
N GLY A 25 1.06 -1.00 -7.46
CA GLY A 25 1.70 0.05 -8.24
C GLY A 25 1.40 1.44 -7.69
N LEU A 26 2.44 2.21 -7.36
CA LEU A 26 2.32 3.61 -6.97
C LEU A 26 2.84 4.53 -8.08
N ARG A 27 2.06 5.54 -8.48
CA ARG A 27 2.47 6.53 -9.48
C ARG A 27 2.10 7.95 -9.07
N GLY A 28 2.78 8.95 -9.59
CA GLY A 28 2.34 10.34 -9.49
C GLY A 28 1.05 10.61 -10.27
N ILE A 29 0.30 11.65 -9.92
CA ILE A 29 -1.02 11.94 -10.50
C ILE A 29 -0.98 12.17 -12.02
N ASN A 30 0.14 12.67 -12.52
CA ASN A 30 0.38 12.96 -13.94
C ASN A 30 1.14 11.85 -14.68
N GLU A 31 1.49 10.76 -14.00
CA GLU A 31 2.16 9.61 -14.62
C GLU A 31 1.14 8.62 -15.21
N THR A 32 1.54 7.85 -16.22
CA THR A 32 0.70 6.76 -16.76
C THR A 32 1.03 5.44 -16.09
N PHE A 33 0.03 4.62 -15.76
CA PHE A 33 0.29 3.26 -15.29
C PHE A 33 0.93 2.40 -16.39
N PRO A 34 1.85 1.48 -16.04
CA PRO A 34 2.32 0.51 -17.02
C PRO A 34 1.17 -0.42 -17.41
N LYS A 35 1.20 -0.92 -18.65
CA LYS A 35 0.49 -2.16 -18.97
C LYS A 35 1.28 -3.30 -18.36
N TYR A 36 0.61 -4.14 -17.59
CA TYR A 36 1.18 -5.39 -17.09
C TYR A 36 1.02 -6.47 -18.16
N GLN A 37 1.93 -7.43 -18.20
CA GLN A 37 1.78 -8.58 -19.10
C GLN A 37 0.62 -9.45 -18.62
N ASP A 38 -0.18 -9.92 -19.57
CA ASP A 38 -1.22 -10.90 -19.28
C ASP A 38 -0.56 -12.20 -18.80
N SER A 39 -1.02 -12.70 -17.65
CA SER A 39 -0.52 -13.94 -17.05
C SER A 39 -1.64 -14.62 -16.29
N SER A 40 -1.77 -15.93 -16.45
CA SER A 40 -2.69 -16.75 -15.64
C SER A 40 -2.28 -16.81 -14.16
N TYR A 41 -1.06 -16.40 -13.84
CA TYR A 41 -0.56 -16.32 -12.46
C TYR A 41 -0.79 -14.95 -11.81
N LEU A 42 -1.15 -13.92 -12.59
CA LEU A 42 -1.47 -12.61 -12.04
C LEU A 42 -2.84 -12.67 -11.37
N VAL A 43 -2.85 -12.63 -10.04
CA VAL A 43 -4.07 -12.74 -9.23
C VAL A 43 -4.85 -11.42 -9.22
N ASP A 44 -4.18 -10.31 -8.96
CA ASP A 44 -4.80 -8.98 -8.94
C ASP A 44 -3.76 -7.85 -8.96
N VAL A 45 -4.21 -6.63 -9.26
CA VAL A 45 -3.40 -5.41 -9.29
C VAL A 45 -4.11 -4.30 -8.53
N LEU A 46 -3.44 -3.76 -7.50
CA LEU A 46 -3.79 -2.49 -6.88
C LEU A 46 -2.97 -1.36 -7.51
N THR A 47 -3.63 -0.32 -7.99
CA THR A 47 -2.99 0.86 -8.56
C THR A 47 -3.38 2.12 -7.80
N LEU A 48 -2.39 2.86 -7.28
CA LEU A 48 -2.58 4.07 -6.48
C LEU A 48 -1.91 5.28 -7.14
N SER A 49 -2.61 6.41 -7.14
CA SER A 49 -2.09 7.70 -7.64
C SER A 49 -1.65 8.55 -6.45
N VAL A 50 -0.36 8.52 -6.16
CA VAL A 50 0.31 9.21 -5.06
C VAL A 50 1.66 9.75 -5.53
N ASP A 51 1.85 11.06 -5.44
CA ASP A 51 3.09 11.73 -5.79
C ASP A 51 4.20 11.46 -4.75
N ASP A 52 5.45 11.55 -5.18
CA ASP A 52 6.62 11.27 -4.33
C ASP A 52 6.98 12.49 -3.47
N ILE A 53 6.10 12.78 -2.51
CA ILE A 53 6.19 13.94 -1.63
C ILE A 53 6.03 13.52 -0.18
N THR A 54 6.59 14.30 0.75
CA THR A 54 6.50 14.08 2.19
C THR A 54 5.64 15.11 2.90
N GLU A 55 5.30 16.20 2.22
CA GLU A 55 4.49 17.30 2.73
C GLU A 55 3.43 17.69 1.68
N PRO A 56 2.30 18.30 2.08
CA PRO A 56 1.29 18.76 1.13
C PRO A 56 1.86 19.77 0.14
N GLU A 57 1.65 19.53 -1.15
CA GLU A 57 2.07 20.41 -2.23
C GLU A 57 0.90 20.64 -3.20
N GLU A 58 0.83 21.84 -3.78
CA GLU A 58 -0.20 22.19 -4.75
C GLU A 58 -0.14 21.27 -5.98
N ASN A 59 -1.29 20.83 -6.48
CA ASN A 59 -1.43 19.94 -7.64
C ASN A 59 -0.73 18.57 -7.50
N LYS A 60 -0.41 18.15 -6.27
CA LYS A 60 0.12 16.82 -5.97
C LYS A 60 -0.77 16.08 -4.97
N VAL A 61 -0.70 14.75 -5.00
CA VAL A 61 -1.42 13.85 -4.09
C VAL A 61 -0.45 13.29 -3.07
N LEU A 62 -0.58 13.76 -1.83
CA LEU A 62 0.17 13.22 -0.68
C LEU A 62 -0.37 11.84 -0.29
N PHE A 63 0.52 10.92 0.09
CA PHE A 63 0.13 9.63 0.64
C PHE A 63 -0.72 9.84 1.90
N SER A 64 -1.82 9.10 2.04
CA SER A 64 -2.79 9.35 3.09
C SER A 64 -3.24 8.04 3.69
N TYR A 65 -3.99 8.14 4.79
CA TYR A 65 -4.52 6.98 5.48
C TYR A 65 -5.47 6.14 4.60
N ILE A 66 -6.15 6.76 3.63
CA ILE A 66 -6.98 6.08 2.63
C ILE A 66 -6.12 5.11 1.80
N HIS A 67 -4.98 5.60 1.30
CA HIS A 67 -4.04 4.79 0.52
C HIS A 67 -3.46 3.64 1.35
N ALA A 68 -3.12 3.91 2.62
CA ALA A 68 -2.65 2.88 3.53
C ALA A 68 -3.70 1.77 3.74
N LEU A 69 -4.96 2.13 3.98
CA LEU A 69 -6.05 1.15 4.14
C LEU A 69 -6.25 0.31 2.88
N GLN A 70 -6.20 0.92 1.69
CA GLN A 70 -6.29 0.20 0.43
C GLN A 70 -5.17 -0.86 0.29
N ILE A 71 -3.93 -0.50 0.64
CA ILE A 71 -2.79 -1.42 0.63
C ILE A 71 -3.01 -2.56 1.63
N LEU A 72 -3.33 -2.24 2.89
CA LEU A 72 -3.49 -3.24 3.95
C LEU A 72 -4.62 -4.24 3.61
N ASN A 73 -5.75 -3.74 3.12
CA ASN A 73 -6.87 -4.59 2.72
C ASN A 73 -6.54 -5.47 1.52
N PHE A 74 -5.81 -4.93 0.54
CA PHE A 74 -5.37 -5.69 -0.62
C PHE A 74 -4.42 -6.82 -0.22
N VAL A 75 -3.42 -6.54 0.63
CA VAL A 75 -2.48 -7.56 1.10
C VAL A 75 -3.18 -8.59 1.95
N GLU A 76 -4.07 -8.19 2.88
CA GLU A 76 -4.79 -9.16 3.70
C GLU A 76 -5.62 -10.11 2.84
N LYS A 77 -6.31 -9.60 1.81
CA LYS A 77 -7.12 -10.41 0.91
C LYS A 77 -6.30 -11.51 0.23
N TYR A 78 -5.05 -11.24 -0.13
CA TYR A 78 -4.27 -12.10 -1.02
C TYR A 78 -3.08 -12.80 -0.36
N LYS A 79 -2.69 -12.44 0.87
CA LYS A 79 -1.49 -12.97 1.55
C LYS A 79 -1.41 -14.50 1.67
N ASN A 80 -2.55 -15.19 1.59
CA ASN A 80 -2.66 -16.64 1.68
C ASN A 80 -2.82 -17.32 0.30
N THR A 81 -2.98 -16.55 -0.78
CA THR A 81 -3.22 -17.07 -2.14
C THR A 81 -2.10 -16.73 -3.13
N ILE A 82 -1.21 -15.79 -2.78
CA ILE A 82 -0.05 -15.41 -3.59
C ILE A 82 1.24 -15.93 -2.98
N ASP A 83 2.21 -16.21 -3.85
CA ASP A 83 3.59 -16.51 -3.47
C ASP A 83 4.50 -15.28 -3.56
N LEU A 84 4.09 -14.28 -4.33
CA LEU A 84 4.86 -13.06 -4.56
C LEU A 84 3.96 -11.81 -4.58
N LEU A 85 4.38 -10.80 -3.83
CA LEU A 85 3.84 -9.45 -3.89
C LEU A 85 4.88 -8.54 -4.55
N ILE A 86 4.54 -8.02 -5.72
CA ILE A 86 5.38 -7.05 -6.44
C ILE A 86 4.93 -5.66 -6.04
N ILE A 87 5.87 -4.82 -5.63
CA ILE A 87 5.61 -3.43 -5.28
C ILE A 87 6.48 -2.57 -6.17
N HIS A 88 5.87 -1.71 -6.97
CA HIS A 88 6.62 -0.81 -7.84
C HIS A 88 6.15 0.63 -7.70
N CYS A 89 7.10 1.52 -7.94
CA CYS A 89 6.82 2.90 -8.29
C CYS A 89 7.62 3.26 -9.55
N ASN A 90 7.60 4.51 -9.98
CA ASN A 90 8.28 4.91 -11.23
C ASN A 90 9.75 4.44 -11.27
N ALA A 91 10.59 4.88 -10.34
CA ALA A 91 12.00 4.50 -10.27
C ALA A 91 12.29 3.23 -9.44
N GLY A 92 11.37 2.84 -8.55
CA GLY A 92 11.59 1.74 -7.61
C GLY A 92 12.47 2.07 -6.40
N ILE A 93 12.65 3.36 -6.06
CA ILE A 93 13.63 3.83 -5.05
C ILE A 93 13.01 4.42 -3.78
N SER A 94 11.84 5.06 -3.88
CA SER A 94 11.30 5.86 -2.77
C SER A 94 9.98 5.30 -2.23
N ARG A 95 8.87 5.48 -2.96
CA ARG A 95 7.53 5.01 -2.54
C ARG A 95 7.42 3.49 -2.38
N SER A 96 7.91 2.69 -3.34
CA SER A 96 7.77 1.22 -3.26
C SER A 96 8.61 0.57 -2.15
N PRO A 97 9.88 0.97 -1.90
CA PRO A 97 10.61 0.51 -0.71
C PRO A 97 9.95 0.89 0.60
N ALA A 98 9.32 2.06 0.71
CA ALA A 98 8.59 2.44 1.92
C ALA A 98 7.42 1.49 2.22
N VAL A 99 6.60 1.17 1.21
CA VAL A 99 5.51 0.20 1.36
C VAL A 99 6.05 -1.19 1.67
N ALA A 100 7.11 -1.63 0.99
CA ALA A 100 7.75 -2.93 1.23
C ALA A 100 8.26 -3.04 2.68
N ALA A 101 8.98 -2.04 3.17
CA ALA A 101 9.50 -2.01 4.52
C ALA A 101 8.38 -2.09 5.57
N SER A 102 7.31 -1.29 5.41
CA SER A 102 6.17 -1.35 6.32
C SER A 102 5.51 -2.73 6.32
N LEU A 103 5.26 -3.32 5.15
CA LEU A 103 4.63 -4.65 5.04
C LEU A 103 5.52 -5.77 5.60
N SER A 104 6.84 -5.67 5.43
CA SER A 104 7.79 -6.62 6.02
C SER A 104 7.75 -6.61 7.54
N ILE A 105 7.61 -5.43 8.17
CA ILE A 105 7.39 -5.33 9.62
C ILE A 105 6.04 -5.92 10.00
N ILE A 106 4.98 -5.53 9.31
CA ILE A 106 3.59 -5.89 9.65
C ILE A 106 3.34 -7.39 9.61
N TYR A 107 3.87 -8.05 8.58
CA TYR A 107 3.65 -9.46 8.30
C TYR A 107 4.85 -10.36 8.62
N ASN A 108 5.92 -9.79 9.20
CA ASN A 108 7.15 -10.50 9.58
C ASN A 108 7.74 -11.32 8.40
N ILE A 109 7.90 -10.68 7.24
CA ILE A 109 8.32 -11.34 5.98
C ILE A 109 9.83 -11.31 5.81
N ASN A 110 10.45 -10.13 5.92
CA ASN A 110 11.87 -9.88 5.67
C ASN A 110 12.42 -8.90 6.71
N ASP A 111 13.75 -8.81 6.79
CA ASP A 111 14.42 -7.74 7.52
C ASP A 111 14.19 -6.39 6.82
N TYR A 112 13.35 -5.56 7.42
CA TYR A 112 12.97 -4.26 6.86
C TYR A 112 14.14 -3.27 6.78
N HIS A 113 15.19 -3.44 7.60
CA HIS A 113 16.37 -2.58 7.58
C HIS A 113 17.07 -2.62 6.22
N THR A 114 16.99 -3.75 5.51
CA THR A 114 17.54 -3.90 4.16
C THR A 114 16.98 -2.87 3.18
N TYR A 115 15.70 -2.51 3.31
CA TYR A 115 15.09 -1.51 2.43
C TYR A 115 15.60 -0.09 2.70
N PHE A 116 15.91 0.25 3.94
CA PHE A 116 16.51 1.54 4.30
C PHE A 116 18.01 1.62 3.99
N PHE A 117 18.67 0.47 3.82
CA PHE A 117 20.08 0.41 3.42
C PHE A 117 20.27 0.49 1.90
N LEU A 118 19.40 -0.18 1.13
CA LEU A 118 19.53 -0.31 -0.33
C LEU A 118 18.80 0.79 -1.13
N TYR A 119 17.91 1.53 -0.49
CA TYR A 119 17.03 2.50 -1.14
C TYR A 119 16.89 3.78 -0.32
N GLU A 120 16.05 4.71 -0.78
CA GLU A 120 15.70 5.94 -0.07
C GLU A 120 14.19 5.98 0.21
N PRO A 121 13.66 5.12 1.11
CA PRO A 121 12.23 5.02 1.34
C PRO A 121 11.56 6.36 1.70
N ASN A 122 10.43 6.67 1.07
CA ASN A 122 9.61 7.83 1.45
C ASN A 122 9.11 7.67 2.90
N ILE A 123 9.66 8.47 3.82
CA ILE A 123 9.38 8.32 5.24
C ILE A 123 7.92 8.62 5.61
N HIS A 124 7.25 9.50 4.86
CA HIS A 124 5.84 9.83 5.05
C HIS A 124 4.93 8.66 4.67
N VAL A 125 5.21 7.99 3.56
CA VAL A 125 4.52 6.74 3.17
C VAL A 125 4.70 5.68 4.26
N PHE A 126 5.94 5.46 4.70
CA PHE A 126 6.26 4.48 5.73
C PHE A 126 5.53 4.76 7.05
N SER A 127 5.65 5.99 7.57
CA SER A 127 5.07 6.39 8.86
C SER A 127 3.54 6.36 8.85
N THR A 128 2.93 6.79 7.75
CA THR A 128 1.47 6.76 7.57
C THR A 128 0.96 5.32 7.57
N LEU A 129 1.62 4.42 6.83
CA LEU A 129 1.18 3.02 6.74
C LEU A 129 1.30 2.29 8.08
N MET A 130 2.40 2.51 8.81
CA MET A 130 2.59 1.97 10.15
C MET A 130 1.58 2.52 11.17
N SER A 131 1.31 3.83 11.13
CA SER A 131 0.32 4.47 12.00
C SER A 131 -1.08 3.91 11.77
N VAL A 132 -1.50 3.81 10.51
CA VAL A 132 -2.81 3.24 10.15
C VAL A 132 -2.91 1.78 10.60
N TYR A 133 -1.88 0.97 10.37
CA TYR A 133 -1.90 -0.42 10.84
C TYR A 133 -2.00 -0.52 12.37
N ALA A 134 -1.28 0.32 13.11
CA ALA A 134 -1.35 0.32 14.58
C ALA A 134 -2.76 0.65 15.08
N THR A 135 -3.40 1.68 14.50
CA THR A 135 -4.79 2.03 14.82
C THR A 135 -5.76 0.91 14.43
N TYR A 136 -5.63 0.39 13.21
CA TYR A 136 -6.49 -0.68 12.67
C TYR A 136 -6.41 -1.95 13.51
N LYS A 137 -5.20 -2.38 13.88
CA LYS A 137 -4.97 -3.55 14.75
C LYS A 137 -5.59 -3.35 16.13
N ARG A 138 -5.44 -2.16 16.72
CA ARG A 138 -6.03 -1.84 18.02
C ARG A 138 -7.56 -1.93 17.96
N ASP A 139 -8.18 -1.33 16.95
CA ASP A 139 -9.63 -1.29 16.84
C ASP A 139 -10.23 -2.69 16.56
N ILE A 140 -9.50 -3.58 15.86
CA ILE A 140 -9.85 -5.00 15.75
C ILE A 140 -9.76 -5.70 17.11
N LEU A 141 -8.66 -5.54 17.85
CA LEU A 141 -8.45 -6.18 19.15
C LEU A 141 -9.48 -5.71 20.19
N GLU A 142 -9.93 -4.46 20.10
CA GLU A 142 -10.97 -3.89 20.95
C GLU A 142 -12.40 -4.20 20.45
N GLY A 143 -12.54 -4.98 19.37
CA GLY A 143 -13.83 -5.40 18.81
C GLY A 143 -14.66 -4.26 18.22
N ARG A 144 -14.05 -3.09 17.96
CA ARG A 144 -14.73 -1.91 17.39
C ARG A 144 -14.99 -2.04 15.89
N ILE A 145 -14.19 -2.86 15.21
CA ILE A 145 -14.31 -3.14 13.78
C ILE A 145 -14.22 -4.66 13.59
N LYS A 146 -15.14 -5.24 12.81
CA LYS A 146 -14.99 -6.61 12.31
C LYS A 146 -14.23 -6.57 11.00
N PHE A 147 -13.33 -7.53 10.77
CA PHE A 147 -12.68 -7.65 9.47
C PHE A 147 -13.77 -7.79 8.41
N PRO A 148 -13.82 -6.93 7.40
CA PRO A 148 -14.84 -7.06 6.37
C PRO A 148 -14.53 -8.33 5.56
N ASP A 149 -15.51 -9.23 5.45
CA ASP A 149 -15.40 -10.48 4.69
C ASP A 149 -15.11 -10.28 3.19
N LYS A 150 -15.14 -9.02 2.73
CA LYS A 150 -14.78 -8.57 1.39
C LYS A 150 -13.82 -7.37 1.50
N PRO A 151 -12.86 -7.24 0.57
CA PRO A 151 -12.01 -6.05 0.52
C PRO A 151 -12.89 -4.80 0.49
N LEU A 152 -12.52 -3.82 1.29
CA LEU A 152 -13.18 -2.53 1.31
C LEU A 152 -12.86 -1.79 0.00
N ILE A 153 -13.64 -2.06 -1.04
CA ILE A 153 -13.63 -1.28 -2.28
C ILE A 153 -14.47 -0.04 -2.00
N TYR A 154 -13.89 0.93 -1.30
CA TYR A 154 -14.55 2.21 -1.15
C TYR A 154 -14.22 3.09 -2.33
N ASN A 155 -15.24 3.68 -2.96
CA ASN A 155 -15.03 4.91 -3.68
C ASN A 155 -14.73 6.05 -2.68
N ASN A 156 -14.07 7.13 -3.13
CA ASN A 156 -13.64 8.21 -2.24
C ASN A 156 -14.78 8.85 -1.40
N LYS A 157 -16.05 8.70 -1.80
CA LYS A 157 -17.22 9.21 -1.05
C LYS A 157 -17.69 8.25 0.05
N GLU A 158 -17.77 6.95 -0.25
CA GLU A 158 -18.18 5.91 0.70
C GLU A 158 -17.16 5.73 1.82
N LEU A 159 -15.87 5.84 1.47
CA LEU A 159 -14.78 5.78 2.44
C LEU A 159 -14.94 6.88 3.51
N GLN A 160 -15.15 8.12 3.07
CA GLN A 160 -15.34 9.29 3.97
C GLN A 160 -16.51 9.11 4.93
N SER A 161 -17.62 8.50 4.48
CA SER A 161 -18.77 8.22 5.36
C SER A 161 -18.51 7.09 6.35
N GLU A 162 -17.76 6.06 5.98
CA GLU A 162 -17.45 4.94 6.89
C GLU A 162 -16.39 5.34 7.91
N ILE A 163 -15.38 6.10 7.49
CA ILE A 163 -14.38 6.75 8.36
C ILE A 163 -15.06 7.64 9.43
N ALA A 164 -16.11 8.38 9.05
CA ALA A 164 -16.87 9.20 9.98
C ALA A 164 -17.58 8.37 11.07
N ASN A 165 -17.85 7.09 10.79
CA ASN A 165 -18.56 6.17 11.68
C ASN A 165 -17.62 5.26 12.50
N VAL A 166 -16.35 5.07 12.10
CA VAL A 166 -15.48 4.04 12.66
C VAL A 166 -14.74 4.44 13.95
N SER A 167 -14.49 5.72 14.25
CA SER A 167 -14.20 6.19 15.64
C SER A 167 -13.92 7.70 15.74
N PRO A 168 -14.15 8.35 16.90
CA PRO A 168 -14.00 9.81 17.10
C PRO A 168 -12.58 10.36 16.98
N ILE A 169 -11.56 9.50 16.86
CA ILE A 169 -10.14 9.87 16.95
C ILE A 169 -9.64 10.55 15.65
N ILE A 170 -10.28 10.30 14.50
CA ILE A 170 -9.94 10.92 13.20
C ILE A 170 -10.27 12.42 13.17
N ARG A 171 -11.02 12.93 14.17
CA ARG A 171 -11.29 14.37 14.32
C ARG A 171 -10.11 15.18 14.84
N LEU A 172 -9.04 14.56 15.35
CA LEU A 172 -7.93 15.29 15.99
C LEU A 172 -6.94 15.94 15.01
N ASP A 173 -6.89 15.51 13.74
CA ASP A 173 -6.00 16.12 12.71
C ASP A 173 -6.60 17.33 11.97
N LYS A 174 -7.79 17.80 12.37
CA LYS A 174 -8.40 19.01 11.78
C LYS A 174 -8.15 20.30 12.56
N ASN A 175 -7.38 20.25 13.65
CA ASN A 175 -7.13 21.40 14.53
C ASN A 175 -5.66 21.53 14.94
N ILE A 176 -4.74 21.60 13.98
CA ILE A 176 -3.43 22.26 14.15
C ILE A 176 -3.14 23.06 12.87
#